data_AF-A0A0E9WF99-F1
#
_entry.id   AF-A0A0E9WF99-F1
#
_cell.length_a   1.000
_cell.length_b   1.000
_cell.length_c   1.000
_cell.angle_alpha   90.00
_cell.angle_beta   90.00
_cell.angle_gamma   90.00
#
_symmetry.space_group_name_H-M   'P 1'
#
loop_
_entity.id
_entity.type
_entity.pdbx_description
1 polymer ?
#
loop_
_entity_poly.entity_id
_entity_poly.type
_entity_poly.pdbx_seq_one_letter_code
_entity_poly.pdbx_strand_id
1 'polypeptide(L)'
;MIVAATNRPGALDSALLRPGRLDQIIYVPPPDMEARLAILEICTKRMPLESDVCLKELARQTILFSGADLENLCKEAALSTLQEEGMDASSIKHRYFIKSLQSMTPSLKGQQIDHYQQLFTS
;
A
#
# COMPACT_ATOMS: atom_id res chain seq x y z
N MET A 1 23.89 12.45 -3.23
CA MET A 1 23.04 11.78 -2.21
C MET A 1 22.84 10.35 -2.64
N ILE A 2 23.13 9.38 -1.76
CA ILE A 2 22.90 7.95 -2.02
C ILE A 2 21.76 7.51 -1.10
N VAL A 3 20.78 6.78 -1.65
CA VAL A 3 19.66 6.21 -0.90
C VAL A 3 19.62 4.72 -1.18
N ALA A 4 19.48 3.93 -0.13
CA ALA A 4 19.30 2.48 -0.19
C ALA A 4 18.06 2.08 0.61
N ALA A 5 17.39 1.00 0.20
CA ALA A 5 16.21 0.46 0.87
C ALA A 5 16.38 -1.04 1.08
N THR A 6 15.98 -1.55 2.26
CA THR A 6 15.99 -2.98 2.58
C THR A 6 14.78 -3.35 3.44
N ASN A 7 14.14 -4.47 3.10
CA ASN A 7 13.08 -5.08 3.92
C ASN A 7 13.65 -6.15 4.87
N ARG A 8 14.98 -6.26 4.98
CA ARG A 8 15.71 -7.23 5.82
C ARG A 8 16.94 -6.56 6.47
N PRO A 9 16.76 -5.59 7.38
CA PRO A 9 17.87 -4.84 7.97
C PRO A 9 18.89 -5.74 8.70
N GLY A 10 18.46 -6.84 9.33
CA GLY A 10 19.36 -7.78 10.02
C GLY A 10 20.31 -8.56 9.10
N ALA A 11 20.11 -8.53 7.77
CA ALA A 11 21.00 -9.16 6.79
C ALA A 11 22.05 -8.18 6.24
N LEU A 12 22.02 -6.91 6.65
CA LEU A 12 22.93 -5.88 6.15
C LEU A 12 24.32 -6.03 6.79
N ASP A 13 25.37 -5.90 5.99
CA ASP A 13 26.74 -5.83 6.52
C ASP A 13 26.91 -4.53 7.34
N SER A 14 27.29 -4.69 8.61
CA SER A 14 27.63 -3.60 9.53
C SER A 14 28.63 -2.59 8.97
N ALA A 15 29.49 -3.00 8.03
CA ALA A 15 30.41 -2.13 7.35
C ALA A 15 29.67 -1.00 6.61
N LEU A 16 28.49 -1.25 6.04
CA LEU A 16 27.71 -0.24 5.33
C LEU A 16 27.17 0.86 6.23
N LEU A 17 27.03 0.60 7.53
CA LEU A 17 26.49 1.54 8.53
C LEU A 17 27.55 2.40 9.22
N ARG A 18 28.84 2.22 8.88
CA ARG A 18 29.92 3.02 9.48
C ARG A 18 29.83 4.49 9.03
N PRO A 19 30.30 5.45 9.85
CA PRO A 19 30.31 6.86 9.50
C PRO A 19 30.88 7.14 8.10
N GLY A 20 30.22 8.00 7.33
CA GLY A 20 30.58 8.33 5.95
C GLY A 20 30.08 7.35 4.88
N ARG A 21 29.20 6.40 5.24
CA ARG A 21 28.56 5.45 4.32
C ARG A 21 27.03 5.60 4.34
N LEU A 22 26.28 4.57 4.77
CA LEU A 22 24.83 4.62 5.01
C LEU A 22 24.60 4.87 6.50
N ASP A 23 25.09 6.00 6.99
CA ASP A 23 25.09 6.35 8.42
C ASP A 23 23.79 7.04 8.89
N GLN A 24 22.84 7.26 7.99
CA GLN A 24 21.47 7.71 8.30
C GLN A 24 20.48 6.57 8.02
N ILE A 25 19.78 6.12 9.06
CA ILE A 25 18.77 5.07 8.95
C ILE A 25 17.40 5.69 9.19
N ILE A 26 16.49 5.50 8.24
CA ILE A 26 15.11 5.96 8.32
C ILE A 26 14.20 4.73 8.26
N TYR A 27 13.40 4.54 9.30
CA TYR A 27 12.37 3.50 9.30
C TYR A 27 11.10 4.01 8.60
N VAL A 28 10.58 3.21 7.67
CA VAL A 28 9.31 3.48 6.99
C VAL A 28 8.27 2.49 7.52
N PRO A 29 7.34 2.94 8.38
CA PRO A 29 6.31 2.06 8.92
C PRO A 29 5.26 1.69 7.87
N PRO A 30 4.48 0.62 8.11
CA PRO A 30 3.23 0.37 7.41
C PRO A 30 2.30 1.59 7.46
N PRO A 31 1.48 1.84 6.42
CA PRO A 31 0.58 2.97 6.42
C PRO A 31 -0.55 2.80 7.45
N ASP A 32 -0.77 3.85 8.24
CA ASP A 32 -1.96 3.97 9.09
C ASP A 32 -3.22 4.27 8.24
N MET A 33 -4.37 4.45 8.90
CA MET A 33 -5.64 4.66 8.19
C MET A 33 -5.60 5.90 7.26
N GLU A 34 -5.10 7.03 7.77
CA GLU A 34 -5.04 8.28 7.02
C GLU A 34 -4.04 8.19 5.86
N ALA A 35 -2.89 7.53 6.08
CA ALA A 35 -1.93 7.24 5.02
C ALA A 35 -2.52 6.31 3.95
N ARG A 36 -3.29 5.28 4.32
CA ARG A 36 -3.98 4.42 3.35
C ARG A 36 -5.02 5.19 2.54
N LEU A 37 -5.77 6.09 3.16
CA LEU A 37 -6.70 6.99 2.46
C LEU A 37 -5.95 7.87 1.45
N ALA A 38 -4.87 8.52 1.87
CA ALA A 38 -4.06 9.37 0.99
C ALA A 38 -3.45 8.57 -0.18
N ILE A 39 -2.99 7.34 0.06
CA ILE A 39 -2.50 6.45 -1.01
C ILE A 39 -3.62 6.13 -2.00
N LEU A 40 -4.82 5.76 -1.51
CA LEU A 40 -5.98 5.47 -2.37
C LEU A 40 -6.37 6.70 -3.20
N GLU A 41 -6.38 7.90 -2.62
CA GLU A 41 -6.63 9.15 -3.34
C GLU A 41 -5.60 9.39 -4.45
N ILE A 42 -4.32 9.14 -4.17
CA ILE A 42 -3.24 9.29 -5.17
C ILE A 42 -3.39 8.25 -6.28
N CYS A 43 -3.59 6.97 -5.94
CA CYS A 43 -3.73 5.88 -6.89
C CYS A 43 -4.96 6.06 -7.79
N THR A 44 -6.05 6.61 -7.24
CA THR A 44 -7.31 6.81 -7.98
C THR A 44 -7.43 8.18 -8.66
N LYS A 45 -6.47 9.09 -8.49
CA LYS A 45 -6.51 10.47 -9.02
C LYS A 45 -6.81 10.58 -10.52
N ARG A 46 -6.44 9.58 -11.32
CA ARG A 46 -6.65 9.53 -12.77
C ARG A 46 -7.67 8.47 -13.21
N MET A 47 -8.34 7.84 -12.26
CA MET A 47 -9.36 6.82 -12.53
C MET A 47 -10.73 7.51 -12.58
N PRO A 48 -11.59 7.17 -13.56
CA PRO A 48 -12.95 7.68 -13.57
C PRO A 48 -13.76 6.96 -12.50
N LEU A 49 -13.80 7.50 -11.29
CA LEU A 49 -14.60 6.92 -10.21
C LEU A 49 -16.06 7.33 -10.34
N GLU A 50 -16.95 6.40 -10.04
CA GLU A 50 -18.37 6.71 -9.86
C GLU A 50 -18.60 7.43 -8.51
N SER A 51 -19.69 8.18 -8.42
CA SER A 51 -20.07 8.94 -7.22
C SER A 51 -20.30 8.09 -5.97
N ASP A 52 -20.52 6.79 -6.12
CA ASP A 52 -20.73 5.84 -5.02
C ASP A 52 -19.42 5.38 -4.34
N VAL A 53 -18.25 5.68 -4.91
CA VAL A 53 -16.96 5.20 -4.42
C VAL A 53 -16.55 5.91 -3.13
N CYS A 54 -16.61 5.20 -2.00
CA CYS A 54 -16.12 5.70 -0.71
C CYS A 54 -14.70 5.20 -0.41
N LEU A 55 -13.67 6.02 -0.71
CA LEU A 55 -12.27 5.68 -0.42
C LEU A 55 -11.96 5.55 1.08
N LYS A 56 -12.66 6.31 1.93
CA LYS A 56 -12.51 6.24 3.39
C LYS A 56 -12.93 4.88 3.94
N GLU A 57 -13.97 4.28 3.36
CA GLU A 57 -14.41 2.94 3.74
C GLU A 57 -13.39 1.88 3.29
N LEU A 58 -12.87 2.00 2.06
CA LEU A 58 -11.80 1.13 1.58
C LEU A 58 -10.54 1.21 2.46
N ALA A 59 -10.16 2.42 2.91
CA ALA A 59 -9.04 2.62 3.83
C ALA A 59 -9.26 1.91 5.19
N ARG A 60 -10.49 1.86 5.69
CA ARG A 60 -10.85 1.12 6.91
C ARG A 60 -10.73 -0.40 6.74
N GLN A 61 -11.09 -0.94 5.57
CA GLN A 61 -11.08 -2.39 5.31
C GLN A 61 -9.70 -2.95 4.94
N THR A 62 -8.75 -2.10 4.59
CA THR A 62 -7.42 -2.47 4.09
C THR A 62 -6.34 -2.49 5.19
N ILE A 63 -6.70 -2.95 6.39
CA ILE A 63 -5.73 -3.10 7.49
C ILE A 63 -4.59 -4.04 7.04
N LEU A 64 -3.35 -3.68 7.37
CA LEU A 64 -2.11 -4.36 6.96
C LEU A 64 -1.79 -4.31 5.44
N PHE A 65 -2.55 -3.58 4.63
CA PHE A 65 -2.17 -3.38 3.24
C PHE A 65 -0.97 -2.42 3.17
N SER A 66 0.03 -2.79 2.38
CA SER A 66 1.11 -1.88 1.98
C SER A 66 0.62 -0.90 0.91
N GLY A 67 1.44 0.10 0.57
CA GLY A 67 1.14 0.97 -0.57
C GLY A 67 0.99 0.20 -1.89
N ALA A 68 1.78 -0.86 -2.08
CA ALA A 68 1.68 -1.72 -3.26
C ALA A 68 0.37 -2.52 -3.28
N ASP A 69 -0.11 -3.00 -2.12
CA ASP A 69 -1.40 -3.70 -2.05
C ASP A 69 -2.56 -2.77 -2.42
N LEU A 70 -2.53 -1.52 -1.95
CA LEU A 70 -3.56 -0.51 -2.27
C LEU A 70 -3.55 -0.12 -3.75
N GLU A 71 -2.37 0.03 -4.34
CA GLU A 71 -2.24 0.27 -5.78
C GLU A 71 -2.80 -0.92 -6.57
N ASN A 72 -2.51 -2.14 -6.14
CA ASN A 72 -3.04 -3.35 -6.77
C ASN A 72 -4.56 -3.44 -6.65
N LEU A 73 -5.13 -3.07 -5.49
CA LEU A 73 -6.58 -3.01 -5.31
C LEU A 73 -7.25 -2.09 -6.33
N CYS A 74 -6.67 -0.92 -6.60
CA CYS A 74 -7.18 0.01 -7.60
C CYS A 74 -7.13 -0.59 -9.02
N LYS A 75 -6.03 -1.27 -9.36
CA LYS A 75 -5.88 -1.96 -10.65
C LYS A 75 -6.89 -3.09 -10.83
N GLU A 76 -7.07 -3.93 -9.82
CA GLU A 76 -8.03 -5.04 -9.84
C GLU A 76 -9.48 -4.55 -9.95
N ALA A 77 -9.82 -3.44 -9.31
CA ALA A 77 -11.16 -2.84 -9.44
C ALA A 77 -11.40 -2.32 -10.87
N ALA A 78 -10.40 -1.70 -11.49
CA ALA A 78 -10.47 -1.26 -12.89
C ALA A 78 -10.61 -2.45 -13.86
N LEU A 79 -9.83 -3.51 -13.66
CA LEU A 79 -9.92 -4.74 -14.46
C LEU A 79 -11.28 -5.41 -14.30
N SER A 80 -11.78 -5.51 -13.07
CA SER A 80 -13.10 -6.07 -12.78
C SER A 80 -14.23 -5.29 -13.45
N THR A 81 -14.07 -3.96 -13.55
CA THR A 81 -14.99 -3.09 -14.29
C THR A 81 -15.02 -3.46 -15.77
N LEU A 82 -13.85 -3.52 -16.42
CA LEU A 82 -13.74 -3.88 -17.84
C LEU A 82 -14.23 -5.30 -18.14
N GLN A 83 -14.03 -6.24 -17.22
CA GLN A 83 -14.48 -7.63 -17.39
C GLN A 83 -16.01 -7.77 -17.37
N GLU A 84 -16.71 -6.96 -16.56
CA GLU A 84 -18.16 -7.08 -16.41
C GLU A 84 -18.96 -6.11 -17.29
N GLU A 85 -18.46 -4.88 -17.48
CA GLU A 85 -19.16 -3.83 -18.26
C GLU A 85 -18.58 -3.67 -19.67
N GLY A 86 -17.46 -4.33 -19.99
CA GLY A 86 -16.83 -4.28 -21.31
C GLY A 86 -16.09 -2.96 -21.59
N MET A 87 -15.81 -2.70 -22.87
CA MET A 87 -15.08 -1.51 -23.32
C MET A 87 -15.88 -0.21 -23.19
N ASP A 88 -17.21 -0.30 -23.01
CA ASP A 88 -18.10 0.85 -22.88
C ASP A 88 -18.17 1.38 -21.42
N ALA A 89 -17.42 0.78 -20.50
CA ALA A 89 -17.36 1.21 -19.12
C ALA A 89 -16.83 2.65 -19.02
N SER A 90 -17.64 3.53 -18.41
CA SER A 90 -17.34 4.96 -18.28
C SER A 90 -16.82 5.35 -16.90
N SER A 91 -17.13 4.55 -15.87
CA SER A 91 -16.75 4.79 -14.48
C SER A 91 -16.55 3.49 -13.71
N ILE A 92 -15.73 3.55 -12.66
CA ILE A 92 -15.45 2.43 -11.75
C ILE A 92 -16.34 2.62 -10.52
N LYS A 93 -17.24 1.66 -10.30
CA LYS A 93 -18.21 1.64 -9.20
C LYS A 93 -17.63 1.03 -7.93
N HIS A 94 -18.16 1.42 -6.78
CA HIS A 94 -17.66 0.94 -5.48
C HIS A 94 -17.67 -0.58 -5.35
N ARG A 95 -18.68 -1.24 -5.93
CA ARG A 95 -18.82 -2.71 -5.92
C ARG A 95 -17.59 -3.46 -6.46
N TYR A 96 -16.85 -2.87 -7.40
CA TYR A 96 -15.67 -3.52 -7.98
C TYR A 96 -14.49 -3.53 -7.03
N PHE A 97 -14.32 -2.48 -6.22
CA PHE A 97 -13.34 -2.47 -5.15
C PHE A 97 -13.66 -3.53 -4.09
N ILE A 98 -14.92 -3.63 -3.68
CA ILE A 98 -15.35 -4.65 -2.70
C ILE A 98 -15.14 -6.07 -3.25
N LYS A 99 -15.47 -6.31 -4.52
CA LYS A 99 -15.22 -7.59 -5.18
C LYS A 99 -13.72 -7.93 -5.17
N SER A 100 -12.85 -6.99 -5.52
CA SER A 100 -11.40 -7.19 -5.49
C SER A 100 -10.88 -7.44 -4.07
N LEU A 101 -11.41 -6.77 -3.06
CA LEU A 101 -11.03 -7.01 -1.66
C LEU A 101 -11.28 -8.44 -1.20
N GLN A 102 -12.34 -9.09 -1.69
CA GLN A 102 -12.69 -10.46 -1.29
C GLN A 102 -11.66 -11.50 -1.73
N SER A 103 -10.86 -11.23 -2.76
CA SER A 103 -9.84 -12.14 -3.27
C SER A 103 -8.41 -11.76 -2.87
N MET A 104 -8.23 -10.59 -2.24
CA MET A 104 -6.91 -10.07 -1.85
C MET A 104 -6.53 -10.44 -0.42
N THR A 105 -5.23 -10.64 -0.18
CA THR A 105 -4.66 -10.84 1.14
C THR A 105 -3.60 -9.77 1.40
N PRO A 106 -3.55 -9.14 2.59
CA PRO A 106 -2.51 -8.17 2.92
C PRO A 106 -1.10 -8.77 2.78
N SER A 107 -0.17 -8.01 2.21
CA SER A 107 1.23 -8.46 2.11
C SER A 107 1.98 -8.36 3.45
N LEU A 108 1.53 -7.49 4.36
CA LEU A 108 2.16 -7.29 5.66
C LEU A 108 1.57 -8.22 6.72
N LYS A 109 2.44 -8.79 7.56
CA LYS A 109 2.05 -9.63 8.69
C LYS A 109 2.33 -8.90 10.00
N GLY A 110 1.38 -8.93 10.95
CA GLY A 110 1.51 -8.24 12.25
C GLY A 110 2.84 -8.52 12.97
N GLN A 111 3.24 -9.81 13.05
CA GLN A 111 4.50 -10.22 13.69
C GLN A 111 5.76 -9.58 13.09
N GLN A 112 5.76 -9.28 11.79
CA GLN A 112 6.92 -8.62 11.15
C GLN A 112 6.99 -7.13 11.48
N ILE A 113 5.84 -6.49 11.73
CA ILE A 113 5.74 -5.06 12.02
C ILE A 113 6.29 -4.77 13.41
N ASP A 114 5.87 -5.56 14.41
CA ASP A 114 6.27 -5.38 15.81
C ASP A 114 7.80 -5.48 15.96
N HIS A 115 8.42 -6.44 15.26
CA HIS A 115 9.87 -6.62 15.27
C HIS A 115 10.61 -5.39 14.75
N TYR A 116 10.15 -4.77 13.66
CA TYR A 116 10.81 -3.61 13.09
C TYR A 116 10.56 -2.34 13.90
N GLN A 117 9.40 -2.17 14.51
CA GLN A 117 9.12 -1.03 15.39
C GLN A 117 10.05 -1.02 16.60
N GLN A 118 10.31 -2.18 17.22
CA GLN A 118 11.23 -2.28 18.36
C GLN A 118 12.68 -1.90 17.99
N LEU A 119 13.14 -2.30 16.80
CA LEU A 119 14.52 -2.04 16.35
C LEU A 119 14.84 -0.56 16.12
N PHE A 120 13.84 0.27 15.80
CA PHE A 120 14.06 1.66 15.39
C PHE A 120 13.43 2.72 16.31
N THR A 121 12.82 2.31 17.42
CA THR A 121 12.23 3.21 18.44
C THR A 121 13.04 3.24 19.76
N SER A 122 14.20 2.58 19.79
CA SER A 122 15.11 2.52 20.96
C SER A 122 16.16 3.61 20.94
#